data_AF-A0A6V2E0X9-F1
#
_entry.id   AF-A0A6V2E0X9-F1
#
_cell.length_a   1.000
_cell.length_b   1.000
_cell.length_c   1.000
_cell.angle_alpha   90.00
_cell.angle_beta   90.00
_cell.angle_gamma   90.00
#
_symmetry.space_group_name_H-M   'P 1'
#
loop_
_entity.id
_entity.type
_entity.pdbx_description
1 polymer ?
#
loop_
_entity_poly.entity_id
_entity_poly.type
_entity_poly.pdbx_seq_one_letter_code
_entity_poly.pdbx_strand_id
1 'polypeptide(L)'
;MGNIKDCHKRAFITGGSGLVGHQCSIAFRAAGWEVAASHFAYPTPTTFFYDCATPDHPENFDVRLFAPDVIVHCAAWTHVDGCEQDPEKSHRQNVAATQSLKAIATEIKAKLVFVSSDYVFDGSVGPYGENAIPNPLNVYGKHKLESERIVLGAEKGGPNQNSIVLRITNVYGKDPGRNKNFVTRVAANLQKNANDAVANPMTLKLPSDQYATPTDAADVGVIAQMLVADDKSGIYHLAAPEYYSRVALARKVMQWVSGNTATVVSIKTCDLGQPAQRPLRGGLLSSRLESEYPDFVFQTVSDYLDRMLPLSERSSSHRRPCRTLPGLYAQYDQAGKHWYAPNKFEAYGEEEIEAVVECLRDGFLAPGPKTEAFERSVCELFGKDYGLMVNSGSSANLIALNAFGFRPGDEVVTAACTFSTVVAPLAQLGVTPVFVDVELGTYVPSVDAIIDAITPRTVMIWLPNLVGSKPDWESLRQRTSLPLWEDSCDTITKTSVTDVSTTSFYASHMVTAGTCHYHALILLVAKNRISLTFFFSRFNFFRWRRRDDNGERREFHEEMQNVS
;
A
#
# COMPACT_ATOMS: atom_id res chain seq x y z
N MET A 1 43.96 -11.79 -24.35
CA MET A 1 42.54 -12.16 -24.47
C MET A 1 42.17 -12.99 -23.25
N GLY A 2 41.74 -12.32 -22.18
CA GLY A 2 41.22 -13.01 -21.00
C GLY A 2 39.79 -13.45 -21.29
N ASN A 3 39.51 -14.74 -21.14
CA ASN A 3 38.17 -15.30 -21.23
C ASN A 3 37.26 -14.61 -20.21
N ILE A 4 36.40 -13.70 -20.69
CA ILE A 4 35.17 -13.34 -19.99
C ILE A 4 34.28 -14.57 -20.12
N LYS A 5 34.32 -15.47 -19.13
CA LYS A 5 33.22 -16.40 -18.92
C LYS A 5 32.06 -15.52 -18.48
N ASP A 6 31.15 -15.20 -19.38
CA ASP A 6 29.79 -14.78 -18.99
C ASP A 6 29.23 -15.91 -18.13
N CYS A 7 29.26 -15.74 -16.80
CA CYS A 7 28.70 -16.70 -15.85
C CYS A 7 27.17 -16.50 -15.83
N HIS A 8 26.48 -16.95 -16.87
CA HIS A 8 25.02 -16.97 -16.86
C HIS A 8 24.54 -17.83 -15.67
N LYS A 9 23.84 -17.18 -14.72
CA LYS A 9 23.24 -17.87 -13.58
C LYS A 9 22.12 -18.78 -14.09
N ARG A 10 22.06 -20.01 -13.58
CA ARG A 10 21.13 -21.06 -14.03
C ARG A 10 20.15 -21.45 -12.93
N ALA A 11 18.87 -21.57 -13.29
CA ALA A 11 17.81 -22.00 -12.38
C ALA A 11 17.07 -23.21 -12.95
N PHE A 12 16.91 -24.25 -12.13
CA PHE A 12 16.04 -25.39 -12.44
C PHE A 12 14.76 -25.31 -11.61
N ILE A 13 13.60 -25.29 -12.28
CA ILE A 13 12.30 -25.11 -11.63
C ILE A 13 11.45 -26.35 -11.85
N THR A 14 11.20 -27.10 -10.79
CA THR A 14 10.31 -28.27 -10.88
C THR A 14 8.85 -27.86 -10.81
N GLY A 15 7.99 -28.54 -11.58
CA GLY A 15 6.57 -28.17 -11.64
C GLY A 15 6.35 -26.82 -12.32
N GLY A 16 7.22 -26.46 -13.26
CA GLY A 16 7.15 -25.24 -14.08
C GLY A 16 5.92 -25.14 -14.98
N SER A 17 5.22 -26.25 -15.24
CA SER A 17 3.89 -26.23 -15.88
C SER A 17 2.72 -25.98 -14.91
N GLY A 18 3.00 -25.92 -13.60
CA GLY A 18 2.05 -25.53 -12.56
C GLY A 18 2.01 -24.02 -12.32
N LEU A 19 1.05 -23.57 -11.52
CA LEU A 19 0.80 -22.14 -11.26
C LEU A 19 2.04 -21.41 -10.72
N VAL A 20 2.59 -21.86 -9.58
CA VAL A 20 3.74 -21.21 -8.94
C VAL A 20 5.00 -21.39 -9.77
N GLY A 21 5.29 -22.62 -10.23
CA GLY A 21 6.49 -22.89 -11.02
C GLY A 21 6.56 -22.08 -12.31
N HIS A 22 5.42 -21.84 -12.97
CA HIS A 22 5.36 -20.99 -14.14
C HIS A 22 5.75 -19.54 -13.83
N GLN A 23 5.22 -18.98 -12.74
CA GLN A 23 5.52 -17.61 -12.32
C GLN A 23 6.97 -17.46 -11.84
N CYS A 24 7.51 -18.44 -11.11
CA CYS A 24 8.94 -18.51 -10.81
C CYS A 24 9.76 -18.50 -12.11
N SER A 25 9.36 -19.26 -13.13
CA SER A 25 10.06 -19.29 -14.41
C SER A 25 10.07 -17.94 -15.12
N ILE A 26 8.99 -17.16 -15.02
CA ILE A 26 8.92 -15.80 -15.55
C ILE A 26 9.86 -14.88 -14.78
N ALA A 27 9.78 -14.88 -13.44
CA ALA A 27 10.57 -14.00 -12.58
C ALA A 27 12.08 -14.21 -12.75
N PHE A 28 12.55 -15.46 -12.75
CA PHE A 28 13.97 -15.77 -12.95
C PHE A 28 14.47 -15.39 -14.35
N ARG A 29 13.69 -15.64 -15.41
CA ARG A 29 14.05 -15.21 -16.77
C ARG A 29 14.09 -13.69 -16.90
N ALA A 30 13.15 -12.98 -16.29
CA ALA A 30 13.13 -11.52 -16.28
C ALA A 30 14.37 -10.93 -15.58
N ALA A 31 14.91 -11.64 -14.59
CA ALA A 31 16.18 -11.31 -13.94
C ALA A 31 17.44 -11.76 -14.72
N GLY A 32 17.29 -12.24 -15.97
CA GLY A 32 18.41 -12.63 -16.83
C GLY A 32 18.98 -14.02 -16.57
N TRP A 33 18.30 -14.88 -15.82
CA TRP A 33 18.76 -16.25 -15.56
C TRP A 33 18.42 -17.17 -16.73
N GLU A 34 19.29 -18.14 -16.99
CA GLU A 34 18.99 -19.28 -17.84
C GLU A 34 18.11 -20.26 -17.05
N VAL A 35 16.88 -20.51 -17.54
CA VAL A 35 15.86 -21.26 -16.79
C VAL A 35 15.42 -22.51 -17.52
N ALA A 36 15.68 -23.67 -16.91
CA ALA A 36 15.08 -24.95 -17.27
C ALA A 36 13.89 -25.23 -16.33
N ALA A 37 12.69 -25.35 -16.90
CA ALA A 37 11.45 -25.58 -16.16
C ALA A 37 10.93 -26.98 -16.48
N SER A 38 10.40 -27.72 -15.49
CA SER A 38 9.96 -29.10 -15.71
C SER A 38 8.45 -29.32 -15.59
N HIS A 39 7.98 -30.43 -16.14
CA HIS A 39 6.64 -30.96 -15.94
C HIS A 39 6.71 -32.47 -15.63
N PHE A 40 5.69 -32.99 -14.95
CA PHE A 40 5.49 -34.43 -14.81
C PHE A 40 4.38 -34.92 -15.74
N ALA A 41 3.14 -34.48 -15.52
CA ALA A 41 1.99 -34.97 -16.26
C ALA A 41 1.43 -34.00 -17.33
N TYR A 42 1.78 -32.72 -17.28
CA TYR A 42 1.17 -31.69 -18.14
C TYR A 42 2.26 -30.86 -18.83
N PRO A 43 2.62 -31.20 -20.08
CA PRO A 43 3.64 -30.46 -20.81
C PRO A 43 3.14 -29.06 -21.21
N THR A 44 4.09 -28.14 -21.32
CA THR A 44 3.94 -26.83 -21.97
C THR A 44 5.07 -26.68 -23.01
N PRO A 45 4.96 -25.75 -23.98
CA PRO A 45 5.99 -25.59 -25.02
C PRO A 45 7.41 -25.30 -24.50
N THR A 46 7.55 -24.90 -23.24
CA THR A 46 8.81 -24.44 -22.64
C THR A 46 9.26 -25.29 -21.45
N THR A 47 8.68 -26.48 -21.25
CA THR A 47 9.02 -27.36 -20.13
C THR A 47 9.56 -28.72 -20.56
N PHE A 48 10.45 -29.27 -19.75
CA PHE A 48 11.04 -30.60 -19.94
C PHE A 48 10.40 -31.63 -19.00
N PHE A 49 10.34 -32.90 -19.40
CA PHE A 49 9.85 -33.95 -18.50
C PHE A 49 10.80 -34.12 -17.30
N TYR A 50 10.25 -34.25 -16.10
CA TYR A 50 10.99 -34.61 -14.90
C TYR A 50 10.09 -35.21 -13.82
N ASP A 51 10.29 -36.48 -13.50
CA ASP A 51 9.71 -37.14 -12.32
C ASP A 51 10.61 -36.93 -11.10
N CYS A 52 10.14 -36.11 -10.15
CA CYS A 52 10.88 -35.82 -8.94
C CYS A 52 11.01 -37.04 -8.01
N ALA A 53 10.05 -37.97 -8.05
CA ALA A 53 10.07 -39.17 -7.21
C ALA A 53 10.97 -40.29 -7.77
N THR A 54 11.33 -40.20 -9.05
CA THR A 54 12.17 -41.18 -9.75
C THR A 54 13.31 -40.43 -10.45
N PRO A 55 14.35 -39.99 -9.73
CA PRO A 55 15.39 -39.12 -10.29
C PRO A 55 16.16 -39.75 -11.47
N ASP A 56 16.26 -41.08 -11.51
CA ASP A 56 16.97 -41.83 -12.57
C ASP A 56 16.06 -42.22 -13.76
N HIS A 57 14.87 -41.63 -13.88
CA HIS A 57 13.98 -41.89 -15.01
C HIS A 57 14.66 -41.47 -16.33
N PRO A 58 14.67 -42.32 -17.39
CA PRO A 58 15.46 -42.09 -18.59
C PRO A 58 15.07 -40.84 -19.39
N GLU A 59 13.82 -40.41 -19.27
CA GLU A 59 13.31 -39.18 -19.93
C GLU A 59 13.49 -37.92 -19.07
N ASN A 60 14.02 -38.03 -17.85
CA ASN A 60 14.23 -36.86 -17.02
C ASN A 60 15.24 -35.92 -17.68
N PHE A 61 14.92 -34.63 -17.67
CA PHE A 61 15.89 -33.59 -17.94
C PHE A 61 17.13 -33.76 -17.05
N ASP A 62 18.32 -33.73 -17.64
CA ASP A 62 19.57 -33.93 -16.90
C ASP A 62 19.94 -32.66 -16.10
N VAL A 63 19.46 -32.62 -14.85
CA VAL A 63 19.72 -31.53 -13.91
C VAL A 63 21.21 -31.45 -13.55
N ARG A 64 21.93 -32.57 -13.54
CA ARG A 64 23.36 -32.60 -13.19
C ARG A 64 24.20 -31.98 -14.29
N LEU A 65 23.90 -32.32 -15.54
CA LEU A 65 24.54 -31.72 -16.71
C LEU A 65 24.18 -30.23 -16.83
N PHE A 66 22.91 -29.88 -16.59
CA PHE A 66 22.48 -28.49 -16.59
C PHE A 66 23.16 -27.65 -15.49
N ALA A 67 23.59 -28.28 -14.38
CA ALA A 67 24.33 -27.67 -13.29
C ALA A 67 23.77 -26.30 -12.83
N PRO A 68 22.50 -26.24 -12.39
CA PRO A 68 21.89 -25.01 -11.93
C PRO A 68 22.52 -24.48 -10.63
N ASP A 69 22.58 -23.16 -10.49
CA ASP A 69 22.98 -22.49 -9.24
C ASP A 69 21.84 -22.54 -8.20
N VAL A 70 20.59 -22.64 -8.66
CA VAL A 70 19.40 -22.74 -7.81
C VAL A 70 18.41 -23.77 -8.34
N ILE A 71 17.83 -24.55 -7.43
CA ILE A 71 16.68 -25.42 -7.69
C ILE A 71 15.47 -24.84 -6.95
N VAL A 72 14.41 -24.52 -7.69
CA VAL A 72 13.13 -24.10 -7.12
C VAL A 72 12.14 -25.27 -7.20
N HIS A 73 11.84 -25.86 -6.06
CA HIS A 73 10.97 -27.00 -5.93
C HIS A 73 9.50 -26.58 -5.75
N CYS A 74 8.76 -26.48 -6.86
CA CYS A 74 7.32 -26.18 -6.87
C CYS A 74 6.44 -27.41 -7.17
N ALA A 75 7.03 -28.54 -7.57
CA ALA A 75 6.29 -29.78 -7.81
C ALA A 75 5.76 -30.36 -6.48
N ALA A 76 4.46 -30.65 -6.44
CA ALA A 76 3.81 -31.30 -5.30
C ALA A 76 2.49 -31.94 -5.76
N TRP A 77 2.07 -33.01 -5.09
CA TRP A 77 0.70 -33.51 -5.22
C TRP A 77 -0.21 -32.76 -4.25
N THR A 78 -0.90 -31.75 -4.77
CA THR A 78 -1.69 -30.78 -3.99
C THR A 78 -3.16 -31.16 -3.77
N HIS A 79 -3.55 -32.38 -4.15
CA HIS A 79 -4.91 -32.87 -3.92
C HIS A 79 -5.06 -33.33 -2.46
N VAL A 80 -5.42 -32.41 -1.57
CA VAL A 80 -5.44 -32.64 -0.10
C VAL A 80 -6.29 -33.86 0.28
N ASP A 81 -7.52 -33.98 -0.25
CA ASP A 81 -8.37 -35.15 0.04
C ASP A 81 -7.81 -36.44 -0.56
N GLY A 82 -7.18 -36.36 -1.74
CA GLY A 82 -6.48 -37.49 -2.34
C GLY A 82 -5.26 -37.94 -1.53
N CYS A 83 -4.60 -37.04 -0.82
CA CYS A 83 -3.50 -37.39 0.08
C CYS A 83 -3.98 -38.18 1.29
N GLU A 84 -5.19 -37.90 1.78
CA GLU A 84 -5.80 -38.65 2.88
C GLU A 84 -6.21 -40.06 2.43
N GLN A 85 -6.69 -40.18 1.19
CA GLN A 85 -7.12 -41.45 0.59
C GLN A 85 -5.95 -42.36 0.20
N ASP A 86 -4.83 -41.78 -0.23
CA ASP A 86 -3.62 -42.51 -0.64
C ASP A 86 -2.36 -41.84 -0.03
N PRO A 87 -2.10 -42.07 1.27
CA PRO A 87 -0.96 -41.50 1.96
C PRO A 87 0.39 -41.94 1.38
N GLU A 88 0.51 -43.18 0.91
CA GLU A 88 1.77 -43.69 0.33
C GLU A 88 2.15 -42.95 -0.95
N LYS A 89 1.18 -42.74 -1.85
CA LYS A 89 1.41 -41.93 -3.05
C LYS A 89 1.70 -40.47 -2.69
N SER A 90 1.02 -39.93 -1.66
CA SER A 90 1.31 -38.59 -1.15
C SER A 90 2.74 -38.45 -0.62
N HIS A 91 3.21 -39.44 0.14
CA HIS A 91 4.57 -39.47 0.65
C HIS A 91 5.58 -39.54 -0.50
N ARG A 92 5.37 -40.46 -1.45
CA ARG A 92 6.24 -40.61 -2.64
C ARG A 92 6.34 -39.31 -3.45
N GLN A 93 5.21 -38.67 -3.73
CA GLN A 93 5.14 -37.49 -4.61
C GLN A 93 5.55 -36.18 -3.92
N ASN A 94 5.46 -36.10 -2.59
CA ASN A 94 5.81 -34.89 -1.85
C ASN A 94 7.14 -35.05 -1.12
N VAL A 95 7.29 -36.08 -0.28
CA VAL A 95 8.47 -36.28 0.58
C VAL A 95 9.63 -36.91 -0.18
N ALA A 96 9.45 -38.09 -0.77
CA ALA A 96 10.55 -38.79 -1.46
C ALA A 96 11.06 -37.98 -2.66
N ALA A 97 10.16 -37.29 -3.35
CA ALA A 97 10.49 -36.31 -4.37
C ALA A 97 11.38 -35.17 -3.85
N THR A 98 11.04 -34.60 -2.68
CA THR A 98 11.85 -33.55 -2.04
C THR A 98 13.23 -34.08 -1.62
N GLN A 99 13.30 -35.29 -1.05
CA GLN A 99 14.56 -35.93 -0.66
C GLN A 99 15.50 -36.11 -1.87
N SER A 100 14.97 -36.58 -2.99
CA SER A 100 15.72 -36.79 -4.23
C SER A 100 16.31 -35.48 -4.76
N LEU A 101 15.50 -34.42 -4.82
CA LEU A 101 15.98 -33.09 -5.24
C LEU A 101 16.97 -32.48 -4.25
N LYS A 102 16.81 -32.70 -2.95
CA LYS A 102 17.78 -32.24 -1.94
C LYS A 102 19.13 -32.93 -2.10
N ALA A 103 19.14 -34.22 -2.42
CA ALA A 103 20.37 -34.96 -2.70
C ALA A 103 21.08 -34.37 -3.92
N ILE A 104 20.37 -34.16 -5.03
CA ILE A 104 20.92 -33.54 -6.24
C ILE A 104 21.43 -32.13 -5.95
N ALA A 105 20.64 -31.27 -5.29
CA ALA A 105 21.04 -29.91 -4.92
C ALA A 105 22.35 -29.89 -4.10
N THR A 106 22.49 -30.84 -3.18
CA THR A 106 23.70 -30.98 -2.34
C THR A 106 24.91 -31.42 -3.16
N GLU A 107 24.71 -32.39 -4.07
CA GLU A 107 25.74 -32.92 -4.98
C GLU A 107 26.35 -31.81 -5.85
N ILE A 108 25.49 -31.00 -6.48
CA ILE A 108 25.91 -29.92 -7.39
C ILE A 108 26.11 -28.57 -6.70
N LYS A 109 25.94 -28.50 -5.37
CA LYS A 109 26.04 -27.29 -4.55
C LYS A 109 25.05 -26.17 -4.93
N ALA A 110 23.88 -26.53 -5.46
CA ALA A 110 22.81 -25.58 -5.76
C ALA A 110 22.07 -25.14 -4.48
N LYS A 111 21.63 -23.89 -4.44
CA LYS A 111 20.66 -23.42 -3.43
C LYS A 111 19.31 -24.08 -3.69
N LEU A 112 18.64 -24.57 -2.64
CA LEU A 112 17.32 -25.18 -2.76
C LEU A 112 16.23 -24.27 -2.20
N VAL A 113 15.28 -23.86 -3.03
CA VAL A 113 14.06 -23.15 -2.64
C VAL A 113 12.91 -24.14 -2.65
N PHE A 114 12.23 -24.33 -1.53
CA PHE A 114 11.11 -25.25 -1.40
C PHE A 114 9.81 -24.49 -1.14
N VAL A 115 8.81 -24.70 -2.00
CA VAL A 115 7.47 -24.13 -1.81
C VAL A 115 6.67 -25.03 -0.88
N SER A 116 6.37 -24.57 0.33
CA SER A 116 5.58 -25.24 1.35
C SER A 116 4.12 -24.74 1.40
N SER A 117 3.42 -24.87 2.52
CA SER A 117 2.00 -24.51 2.67
C SER A 117 1.66 -24.13 4.10
N ASP A 118 0.64 -23.29 4.27
CA ASP A 118 -0.02 -23.04 5.56
C ASP A 118 -0.64 -24.28 6.22
N TYR A 119 -0.84 -25.38 5.48
CA TYR A 119 -1.39 -26.63 6.03
C TYR A 119 -0.43 -27.34 7.01
N VAL A 120 0.78 -26.80 7.19
CA VAL A 120 1.66 -27.19 8.29
C VAL A 120 1.13 -26.74 9.66
N PHE A 121 0.12 -25.85 9.70
CA PHE A 121 -0.53 -25.37 10.92
C PHE A 121 -1.96 -25.94 11.07
N ASP A 122 -2.48 -25.91 12.30
CA ASP A 122 -3.80 -26.47 12.63
C ASP A 122 -4.98 -25.53 12.35
N GLY A 123 -4.74 -24.23 12.23
CA GLY A 123 -5.80 -23.24 12.07
C GLY A 123 -6.64 -23.01 13.33
N SER A 124 -6.11 -23.28 14.52
CA SER A 124 -6.77 -22.98 15.80
C SER A 124 -6.74 -21.48 16.16
N VAL A 125 -5.61 -20.81 15.93
CA VAL A 125 -5.35 -19.42 16.37
C VAL A 125 -4.78 -18.51 15.28
N GLY A 126 -4.82 -18.93 14.01
CA GLY A 126 -4.22 -18.17 12.93
C GLY A 126 -4.82 -16.76 12.74
N PRO A 127 -4.14 -15.91 11.95
CA PRO A 127 -2.99 -16.24 11.07
C PRO A 127 -1.66 -16.47 11.81
N TYR A 128 -0.75 -17.24 11.21
CA TYR A 128 0.50 -17.69 11.85
C TYR A 128 1.73 -16.91 11.36
N GLY A 129 2.60 -16.48 12.28
CA GLY A 129 3.95 -15.98 11.97
C GLY A 129 4.99 -17.09 11.82
N GLU A 130 6.17 -16.78 11.28
CA GLU A 130 7.22 -17.76 10.92
C GLU A 130 7.74 -18.58 12.12
N ASN A 131 7.72 -17.98 13.31
CA ASN A 131 8.15 -18.61 14.56
C ASN A 131 7.09 -19.51 15.21
N ALA A 132 5.87 -19.55 14.67
CA ALA A 132 4.82 -20.41 15.19
C ALA A 132 5.19 -21.89 15.01
N ILE A 133 4.85 -22.72 15.99
CA ILE A 133 5.12 -24.16 15.97
C ILE A 133 4.14 -24.85 15.02
N PRO A 134 4.60 -25.58 13.99
CA PRO A 134 3.74 -26.33 13.09
C PRO A 134 3.00 -27.47 13.80
N ASN A 135 1.72 -27.65 13.47
CA ASN A 135 0.86 -28.72 13.97
C ASN A 135 -0.16 -29.14 12.88
N PRO A 136 0.24 -29.93 11.87
CA PRO A 136 -0.61 -30.23 10.72
C PRO A 136 -1.76 -31.20 11.06
N LEU A 137 -2.98 -30.90 10.60
CA LEU A 137 -4.17 -31.74 10.83
C LEU A 137 -4.29 -32.91 9.84
N ASN A 138 -3.86 -32.73 8.60
CA ASN A 138 -4.08 -33.68 7.49
C ASN A 138 -2.77 -34.26 6.94
N VAL A 139 -2.87 -35.33 6.14
CA VAL A 139 -1.71 -36.02 5.55
C VAL A 139 -0.89 -35.09 4.66
N TYR A 140 -1.52 -34.23 3.85
CA TYR A 140 -0.81 -33.28 3.00
C TYR A 140 0.08 -32.33 3.83
N GLY A 141 -0.47 -31.73 4.89
CA GLY A 141 0.27 -30.85 5.80
C GLY A 141 1.43 -31.55 6.50
N LYS A 142 1.23 -32.80 6.94
CA LYS A 142 2.27 -33.64 7.53
C LYS A 142 3.44 -33.86 6.57
N HIS A 143 3.16 -34.25 5.33
CA HIS A 143 4.19 -34.47 4.31
C HIS A 143 4.90 -33.17 3.88
N LYS A 144 4.19 -32.03 3.82
CA LYS A 144 4.84 -30.74 3.57
C LYS A 144 5.80 -30.38 4.71
N LEU A 145 5.39 -30.55 5.97
CA LEU A 145 6.24 -30.29 7.14
C LEU A 145 7.46 -31.23 7.20
N GLU A 146 7.28 -32.51 6.87
CA GLU A 146 8.39 -33.47 6.74
C GLU A 146 9.40 -33.01 5.67
N SER A 147 8.89 -32.57 4.52
CA SER A 147 9.71 -32.02 3.43
C SER A 147 10.46 -30.74 3.85
N GLU A 148 9.84 -29.85 4.65
CA GLU A 148 10.53 -28.68 5.22
C GLU A 148 11.74 -29.11 6.07
N ARG A 149 11.57 -30.12 6.92
CA ARG A 149 12.65 -30.64 7.80
C ARG A 149 13.81 -31.21 6.99
N ILE A 150 13.52 -31.93 5.91
CA ILE A 150 14.52 -32.46 4.96
C ILE A 150 15.29 -31.30 4.31
N VAL A 151 14.60 -30.28 3.80
CA VAL A 151 15.20 -29.14 3.09
C VAL A 151 16.10 -28.32 4.03
N LEU A 152 15.65 -28.09 5.26
CA LEU A 152 16.38 -27.32 6.29
C LEU A 152 17.51 -28.12 6.95
N GLY A 153 17.58 -29.44 6.74
CA GLY A 153 18.65 -30.29 7.29
C GLY A 153 18.52 -30.59 8.78
N ALA A 154 17.31 -30.50 9.35
CA ALA A 154 17.05 -30.67 10.78
C ALA A 154 17.48 -32.05 11.34
N GLU A 155 17.62 -33.07 10.48
CA GLU A 155 18.08 -34.41 10.87
C GLU A 155 19.59 -34.48 11.21
N LYS A 156 20.39 -33.45 10.88
CA LYS A 156 21.84 -33.41 11.15
C LYS A 156 22.29 -32.24 12.03
N GLY A 157 21.39 -31.68 12.86
CA GLY A 157 21.78 -30.85 14.01
C GLY A 157 22.49 -29.52 13.71
N GLY A 158 22.27 -28.92 12.55
CA GLY A 158 22.74 -27.55 12.26
C GLY A 158 21.84 -26.84 11.24
N PRO A 159 21.69 -25.50 11.28
CA PRO A 159 20.93 -24.77 10.28
C PRO A 159 21.65 -24.90 8.93
N ASN A 160 21.01 -25.56 7.95
CA ASN A 160 21.54 -25.55 6.59
C ASN A 160 21.35 -24.14 6.01
N GLN A 161 22.42 -23.34 6.00
CA GLN A 161 22.40 -21.94 5.60
C GLN A 161 22.13 -21.72 4.09
N ASN A 162 22.00 -22.79 3.28
CA ASN A 162 21.85 -22.71 1.83
C ASN A 162 20.49 -23.25 1.30
N SER A 163 19.42 -23.10 2.08
CA SER A 163 18.06 -23.45 1.66
C SER A 163 17.06 -22.35 2.05
N ILE A 164 16.00 -22.19 1.25
CA ILE A 164 14.84 -21.33 1.53
C ILE A 164 13.58 -22.18 1.55
N VAL A 165 12.71 -21.98 2.54
CA VAL A 165 11.36 -22.57 2.60
C VAL A 165 10.34 -21.43 2.48
N LEU A 166 9.47 -21.49 1.49
CA LEU A 166 8.42 -20.50 1.22
C LEU A 166 7.06 -21.10 1.59
N ARG A 167 6.50 -20.75 2.75
CA ARG A 167 5.13 -21.15 3.10
C ARG A 167 4.16 -20.20 2.42
N ILE A 168 3.27 -20.75 1.61
CA ILE A 168 2.26 -20.01 0.84
C ILE A 168 0.86 -20.44 1.26
N THR A 169 -0.15 -19.61 1.01
CA THR A 169 -1.55 -19.95 1.30
C THR A 169 -2.50 -19.46 0.21
N ASN A 170 -3.49 -20.32 -0.10
CA ASN A 170 -4.58 -20.09 -1.04
C ASN A 170 -4.16 -19.33 -2.32
N VAL A 171 -3.13 -19.85 -2.99
CA VAL A 171 -2.48 -19.17 -4.11
C VAL A 171 -3.38 -19.09 -5.34
N TYR A 172 -3.43 -17.92 -5.95
CA TYR A 172 -4.15 -17.63 -7.19
C TYR A 172 -3.22 -16.99 -8.22
N GLY A 173 -3.66 -16.87 -9.47
CA GLY A 173 -2.83 -16.31 -10.54
C GLY A 173 -3.14 -16.90 -11.91
N LYS A 174 -2.49 -16.38 -12.94
CA LYS A 174 -2.64 -16.87 -14.31
C LYS A 174 -1.94 -18.21 -14.47
N ASP A 175 -2.71 -19.23 -14.83
CA ASP A 175 -2.26 -20.60 -15.06
C ASP A 175 -2.02 -20.82 -16.57
N PRO A 176 -0.86 -21.38 -17.00
CA PRO A 176 -0.52 -21.55 -18.41
C PRO A 176 -1.36 -22.61 -19.16
N GLY A 177 -2.37 -23.21 -18.53
CA GLY A 177 -3.33 -24.05 -19.27
C GLY A 177 -4.40 -24.78 -18.48
N ARG A 178 -4.42 -24.69 -17.14
CA ARG A 178 -5.32 -25.53 -16.32
C ARG A 178 -6.44 -24.74 -15.61
N ASN A 179 -6.30 -23.42 -15.43
CA ASN A 179 -7.29 -22.54 -14.76
C ASN A 179 -7.89 -23.15 -13.48
N LYS A 180 -7.08 -23.83 -12.65
CA LYS A 180 -7.59 -24.64 -11.53
C LYS A 180 -7.72 -23.89 -10.21
N ASN A 181 -7.11 -22.72 -10.06
CA ASN A 181 -7.15 -21.99 -8.79
C ASN A 181 -8.54 -21.41 -8.51
N PHE A 182 -8.85 -21.25 -7.23
CA PHE A 182 -10.20 -20.90 -6.75
C PHE A 182 -10.72 -19.60 -7.36
N VAL A 183 -9.92 -18.53 -7.31
CA VAL A 183 -10.28 -17.19 -7.83
C VAL A 183 -10.60 -17.26 -9.33
N THR A 184 -9.73 -17.89 -10.11
CA THR A 184 -9.91 -18.02 -11.57
C THR A 184 -11.11 -18.91 -11.92
N ARG A 185 -11.33 -20.00 -11.18
CA ARG A 185 -12.51 -20.86 -11.36
C ARG A 185 -13.81 -20.14 -11.07
N VAL A 186 -13.87 -19.38 -9.99
CA VAL A 186 -15.06 -18.57 -9.65
C VAL A 186 -15.29 -17.54 -10.75
N ALA A 187 -14.28 -16.75 -11.12
CA ALA A 187 -14.40 -15.74 -12.19
C ALA A 187 -14.86 -16.36 -13.52
N ALA A 188 -14.22 -17.44 -13.99
CA ALA A 188 -14.56 -18.10 -15.24
C ALA A 188 -15.99 -18.71 -15.24
N ASN A 189 -16.41 -19.29 -14.12
CA ASN A 189 -17.76 -19.84 -14.02
C ASN A 189 -18.82 -18.74 -13.99
N LEU A 190 -18.54 -17.60 -13.35
CA LEU A 190 -19.44 -16.45 -13.34
C LEU A 190 -19.56 -15.82 -14.74
N GLN A 191 -18.45 -15.70 -15.47
CA GLN A 191 -18.45 -15.23 -16.86
C GLN A 191 -19.27 -16.14 -17.79
N LYS A 192 -19.11 -17.46 -17.68
CA LYS A 192 -19.89 -18.42 -18.48
C LYS A 192 -21.39 -18.32 -18.18
N ASN A 193 -21.77 -18.20 -16.90
CA ASN A 193 -23.17 -18.12 -16.50
C ASN A 193 -23.82 -16.77 -16.84
N ALA A 194 -23.06 -15.68 -17.00
CA ALA A 194 -23.63 -14.37 -17.37
C ALA A 194 -24.39 -14.41 -18.72
N ASN A 195 -24.07 -15.36 -19.60
CA ASN A 195 -24.74 -15.53 -20.90
C ASN A 195 -25.96 -16.49 -20.87
N ASP A 196 -26.11 -17.31 -19.82
CA ASP A 196 -27.14 -18.37 -19.68
C ASP A 196 -28.00 -18.22 -18.39
N ALA A 197 -27.83 -17.09 -17.68
CA ALA A 197 -28.29 -16.85 -16.31
C ALA A 197 -29.80 -16.99 -16.07
N VAL A 198 -30.63 -16.88 -17.11
CA VAL A 198 -32.09 -16.95 -16.99
C VAL A 198 -32.59 -18.40 -16.92
N ALA A 199 -31.86 -19.36 -17.50
CA ALA A 199 -32.29 -20.76 -17.56
C ALA A 199 -31.77 -21.62 -16.41
N ASN A 200 -30.61 -21.31 -15.83
CA ASN A 200 -30.03 -22.11 -14.74
C ASN A 200 -29.15 -21.26 -13.78
N PRO A 201 -29.70 -20.75 -12.68
CA PRO A 201 -28.95 -19.90 -11.75
C PRO A 201 -27.87 -20.69 -11.01
N MET A 202 -26.61 -20.27 -11.16
CA MET A 202 -25.46 -20.91 -10.54
C MET A 202 -25.46 -20.73 -9.01
N THR A 203 -25.37 -21.84 -8.27
CA THR A 203 -25.23 -21.82 -6.81
C THR A 203 -23.85 -22.34 -6.39
N LEU A 204 -23.09 -21.51 -5.66
CA LEU A 204 -21.81 -21.87 -5.06
C LEU A 204 -21.99 -22.20 -3.59
N LYS A 205 -21.86 -23.47 -3.22
CA LYS A 205 -21.79 -23.91 -1.82
C LYS A 205 -20.35 -23.83 -1.31
N LEU A 206 -20.08 -22.93 -0.37
CA LEU A 206 -18.72 -22.65 0.12
C LEU A 206 -18.64 -22.64 1.65
N PRO A 207 -17.54 -23.13 2.24
CA PRO A 207 -17.37 -23.10 3.69
C PRO A 207 -17.20 -21.66 4.19
N SER A 208 -17.96 -21.28 5.21
CA SER A 208 -17.92 -19.94 5.81
C SER A 208 -16.85 -19.77 6.88
N ASP A 209 -16.33 -20.88 7.37
CA ASP A 209 -15.45 -21.00 8.53
C ASP A 209 -14.00 -21.35 8.16
N GLN A 210 -13.66 -21.45 6.86
CA GLN A 210 -12.29 -21.58 6.37
C GLN A 210 -11.72 -20.24 5.92
N TYR A 211 -10.78 -19.71 6.69
CA TYR A 211 -10.06 -18.46 6.46
C TYR A 211 -8.62 -18.71 6.00
N ALA A 212 -8.13 -17.82 5.14
CA ALA A 212 -6.77 -17.83 4.61
C ALA A 212 -6.34 -16.42 4.19
N THR A 213 -5.04 -16.24 3.93
CA THR A 213 -4.45 -15.02 3.36
C THR A 213 -4.05 -15.25 1.88
N PRO A 214 -4.99 -15.17 0.92
CA PRO A 214 -4.73 -15.53 -0.47
C PRO A 214 -3.55 -14.77 -1.07
N THR A 215 -2.67 -15.46 -1.80
CA THR A 215 -1.41 -14.90 -2.33
C THR A 215 -1.34 -15.01 -3.86
N ASP A 216 -0.89 -13.96 -4.54
CA ASP A 216 -0.66 -14.01 -5.99
C ASP A 216 0.59 -14.85 -6.31
N ALA A 217 0.47 -15.77 -7.27
CA ALA A 217 1.57 -16.63 -7.70
C ALA A 217 2.73 -15.85 -8.34
N ALA A 218 2.46 -14.70 -8.96
CA ALA A 218 3.48 -13.81 -9.51
C ALA A 218 4.37 -13.25 -8.40
N ASP A 219 3.78 -12.82 -7.28
CA ASP A 219 4.54 -12.35 -6.12
C ASP A 219 5.40 -13.47 -5.54
N VAL A 220 4.87 -14.69 -5.44
CA VAL A 220 5.67 -15.86 -5.02
C VAL A 220 6.91 -16.03 -5.89
N GLY A 221 6.76 -15.88 -7.22
CA GLY A 221 7.88 -15.97 -8.17
C GLY A 221 8.90 -14.86 -7.99
N VAL A 222 8.45 -13.60 -7.89
CA VAL A 222 9.32 -12.43 -7.70
C VAL A 222 10.06 -12.51 -6.37
N ILE A 223 9.36 -12.81 -5.29
CA ILE A 223 9.96 -12.93 -3.95
C ILE A 223 10.95 -14.09 -3.90
N ALA A 224 10.64 -15.25 -4.49
CA ALA A 224 11.58 -16.36 -4.56
C ALA A 224 12.89 -15.96 -5.28
N GLN A 225 12.79 -15.22 -6.38
CA GLN A 225 13.95 -14.73 -7.12
C GLN A 225 14.73 -13.69 -6.32
N MET A 226 14.04 -12.73 -5.68
CA MET A 226 14.63 -11.69 -4.83
C MET A 226 15.40 -12.29 -3.66
N LEU A 227 14.79 -13.21 -2.91
CA LEU A 227 15.44 -13.90 -1.79
C LEU A 227 16.67 -14.71 -2.23
N VAL A 228 16.63 -15.30 -3.42
CA VAL A 228 17.80 -16.00 -3.99
C VAL A 228 18.91 -15.02 -4.38
N ALA A 229 18.56 -13.90 -4.99
CA ALA A 229 19.52 -12.87 -5.38
C ALA A 229 20.25 -12.25 -4.19
N ASP A 230 19.54 -12.04 -3.09
CA ASP A 230 20.05 -11.47 -1.83
C ASP A 230 20.67 -12.52 -0.90
N ASP A 231 20.93 -13.71 -1.42
CA ASP A 231 21.53 -14.84 -0.71
C ASP A 231 20.82 -15.23 0.62
N LYS A 232 19.50 -15.04 0.69
CA LYS A 232 18.71 -15.34 1.89
C LYS A 232 18.58 -16.84 2.16
N SER A 233 18.20 -17.17 3.39
CA SER A 233 17.97 -18.54 3.85
C SER A 233 16.95 -18.62 5.00
N GLY A 234 16.46 -19.84 5.24
CA GLY A 234 15.47 -20.15 6.26
C GLY A 234 14.03 -20.09 5.77
N ILE A 235 13.10 -19.94 6.71
CA ILE A 235 11.66 -19.95 6.44
C ILE A 235 11.17 -18.51 6.20
N TYR A 236 10.36 -18.34 5.15
CA TYR A 236 9.60 -17.14 4.86
C TYR A 236 8.13 -17.50 4.65
N HIS A 237 7.23 -16.70 5.23
CA HIS A 237 5.82 -16.74 4.91
C HIS A 237 5.52 -15.75 3.79
N LEU A 238 4.83 -16.21 2.74
CA LEU A 238 4.35 -15.35 1.66
C LEU A 238 2.83 -15.35 1.68
N ALA A 239 2.29 -14.25 2.19
CA ALA A 239 0.87 -13.99 2.32
C ALA A 239 0.58 -12.50 2.08
N ALA A 240 -0.38 -12.21 1.22
CA ALA A 240 -0.91 -10.87 1.06
C ALA A 240 -1.65 -10.42 2.34
N PRO A 241 -1.81 -9.11 2.59
CA PRO A 241 -2.45 -8.61 3.81
C PRO A 241 -3.95 -8.90 3.91
N GLU A 242 -4.58 -9.37 2.82
CA GLU A 242 -5.99 -9.71 2.78
C GLU A 242 -6.26 -11.01 3.54
N TYR A 243 -7.17 -10.98 4.52
CA TYR A 243 -7.60 -12.17 5.27
C TYR A 243 -9.08 -12.46 5.01
N TYR A 244 -9.37 -13.56 4.31
CA TYR A 244 -10.72 -13.87 3.84
C TYR A 244 -11.15 -15.29 4.17
N SER A 245 -12.43 -15.44 4.51
CA SER A 245 -13.11 -16.74 4.39
C SER A 245 -13.33 -17.10 2.91
N ARG A 246 -13.51 -18.38 2.60
CA ARG A 246 -13.86 -18.83 1.23
C ARG A 246 -15.11 -18.12 0.68
N VAL A 247 -16.12 -17.89 1.52
CA VAL A 247 -17.32 -17.13 1.16
C VAL A 247 -16.99 -15.66 0.88
N ALA A 248 -16.19 -15.02 1.74
CA ALA A 248 -15.79 -13.61 1.55
C ALA A 248 -14.97 -13.43 0.26
N LEU A 249 -14.02 -14.34 0.00
CA LEU A 249 -13.20 -14.33 -1.20
C LEU A 249 -14.05 -14.52 -2.47
N ALA A 250 -15.02 -15.45 -2.46
CA ALA A 250 -15.92 -15.62 -3.60
C ALA A 250 -16.79 -14.37 -3.84
N ARG A 251 -17.34 -13.76 -2.79
CA ARG A 251 -18.11 -12.51 -2.89
C ARG A 251 -17.26 -11.37 -3.43
N LYS A 252 -15.99 -11.27 -3.01
CA LYS A 252 -15.03 -10.29 -3.54
C LYS A 252 -14.87 -10.46 -5.06
N VAL A 253 -14.67 -11.69 -5.54
CA VAL A 253 -14.59 -11.97 -6.99
C VAL A 253 -15.90 -11.63 -7.71
N MET A 254 -17.05 -11.95 -7.13
CA MET A 254 -18.36 -11.66 -7.73
C MET A 254 -18.61 -10.16 -7.95
N GLN A 255 -18.12 -9.29 -7.05
CA GLN A 255 -18.26 -7.84 -7.20
C GLN A 255 -17.61 -7.30 -8.48
N TRP A 256 -16.63 -8.00 -9.02
CA TRP A 256 -15.91 -7.60 -10.23
C TRP A 256 -16.57 -8.05 -11.53
N VAL A 257 -17.32 -9.15 -11.53
CA VAL A 257 -17.90 -9.72 -12.76
C VAL A 257 -19.28 -9.12 -13.05
N SER A 258 -19.45 -8.46 -14.20
CA SER A 258 -20.76 -7.90 -14.58
C SER A 258 -21.80 -8.97 -14.90
N GLY A 259 -23.07 -8.70 -14.59
CA GLY A 259 -24.18 -9.58 -14.95
C GLY A 259 -24.21 -10.90 -14.18
N ASN A 260 -23.42 -11.03 -13.10
CA ASN A 260 -23.45 -12.23 -12.29
C ASN A 260 -24.78 -12.33 -11.51
N THR A 261 -25.43 -13.49 -11.61
CA THR A 261 -26.66 -13.85 -10.87
C THR A 261 -26.41 -14.99 -9.88
N ALA A 262 -25.16 -15.39 -9.69
CA ALA A 262 -24.81 -16.53 -8.89
C ALA A 262 -25.14 -16.29 -7.40
N THR A 263 -25.63 -17.32 -6.72
CA THR A 263 -25.90 -17.25 -5.28
C THR A 263 -24.82 -18.01 -4.52
N VAL A 264 -24.23 -17.36 -3.51
CA VAL A 264 -23.28 -18.02 -2.59
C VAL A 264 -24.03 -18.52 -1.37
N VAL A 265 -24.08 -19.84 -1.23
CA VAL A 265 -24.64 -20.52 -0.05
C VAL A 265 -23.48 -20.83 0.89
N SER A 266 -23.57 -20.25 2.08
CA SER A 266 -22.65 -20.49 3.18
C SER A 266 -22.99 -21.81 3.87
N ILE A 267 -22.00 -22.69 3.99
CA ILE A 267 -22.10 -23.94 4.77
C ILE A 267 -20.94 -24.02 5.78
N LYS A 268 -21.05 -24.88 6.80
CA LYS A 268 -19.93 -25.15 7.70
C LYS A 268 -19.04 -26.23 7.11
N THR A 269 -17.75 -26.21 7.48
CA THR A 269 -16.79 -27.20 6.98
C THR A 269 -17.16 -28.62 7.40
N CYS A 270 -17.72 -28.80 8.59
CA CYS A 270 -18.19 -30.10 9.07
C CYS A 270 -19.27 -30.71 8.15
N ASP A 271 -20.09 -29.87 7.50
CA ASP A 271 -21.21 -30.31 6.66
C ASP A 271 -20.77 -30.71 5.25
N LEU A 272 -19.51 -30.43 4.88
CA LEU A 272 -18.95 -30.76 3.57
C LEU A 272 -18.50 -32.23 3.46
N GLY A 273 -18.32 -32.94 4.59
CA GLY A 273 -17.92 -34.35 4.59
C GLY A 273 -16.59 -34.63 3.89
N GLN A 274 -15.66 -33.67 3.87
CA GLN A 274 -14.38 -33.83 3.19
C GLN A 274 -13.47 -34.82 3.95
N PRO A 275 -12.75 -35.72 3.24
CA PRO A 275 -11.86 -36.70 3.87
C PRO A 275 -10.76 -36.07 4.75
N ALA A 276 -10.07 -35.04 4.24
CA ALA A 276 -9.01 -34.40 5.01
C ALA A 276 -9.55 -33.23 5.86
N GLN A 277 -9.09 -33.13 7.10
CA GLN A 277 -9.39 -31.98 7.95
C GLN A 277 -8.77 -30.70 7.39
N ARG A 278 -9.52 -29.60 7.39
CA ARG A 278 -9.05 -28.28 6.93
C ARG A 278 -8.82 -27.35 8.12
N PRO A 279 -7.71 -26.59 8.16
CA PRO A 279 -7.54 -25.53 9.15
C PRO A 279 -8.63 -24.48 8.97
N LEU A 280 -9.37 -24.17 10.03
CA LEU A 280 -10.50 -23.23 9.97
C LEU A 280 -10.01 -21.78 9.99
N ARG A 281 -9.17 -21.40 10.97
CA ARG A 281 -8.50 -20.10 11.02
C ARG A 281 -7.08 -20.22 10.52
N GLY A 282 -6.94 -20.54 9.23
CA GLY A 282 -5.64 -20.65 8.56
C GLY A 282 -5.01 -19.28 8.27
N GLY A 283 -4.13 -19.23 7.26
CA GLY A 283 -3.44 -18.01 6.85
C GLY A 283 -2.11 -17.78 7.57
N LEU A 284 -1.31 -16.90 6.98
CA LEU A 284 0.05 -16.59 7.38
C LEU A 284 0.24 -15.08 7.52
N LEU A 285 1.16 -14.67 8.39
CA LEU A 285 1.72 -13.33 8.48
C LEU A 285 3.09 -13.32 7.83
N SER A 286 3.37 -12.35 6.96
CA SER A 286 4.64 -12.20 6.21
C SER A 286 5.65 -11.32 6.96
N SER A 287 5.60 -11.31 8.29
CA SER A 287 6.29 -10.32 9.13
C SER A 287 7.79 -10.25 8.90
N ARG A 288 8.43 -11.39 8.63
CA ARG A 288 9.87 -11.40 8.31
C ARG A 288 10.15 -10.73 6.98
N LEU A 289 9.36 -11.04 5.95
CA LEU A 289 9.53 -10.43 4.63
C LEU A 289 9.28 -8.91 4.69
N GLU A 290 8.21 -8.49 5.36
CA GLU A 290 7.86 -7.07 5.55
C GLU A 290 8.96 -6.29 6.28
N SER A 291 9.60 -6.92 7.28
CA SER A 291 10.71 -6.30 8.00
C SER A 291 11.99 -6.19 7.17
N GLU A 292 12.28 -7.18 6.32
CA GLU A 292 13.49 -7.19 5.48
C GLU A 292 13.32 -6.39 4.18
N TYR A 293 12.08 -6.24 3.70
CA TYR A 293 11.70 -5.59 2.44
C TYR A 293 10.47 -4.70 2.63
N PRO A 294 10.57 -3.58 3.37
CA PRO A 294 9.43 -2.72 3.71
C PRO A 294 8.77 -2.07 2.48
N ASP A 295 9.50 -1.94 1.37
CA ASP A 295 9.00 -1.37 0.12
C ASP A 295 8.27 -2.40 -0.76
N PHE A 296 8.33 -3.69 -0.43
CA PHE A 296 7.65 -4.73 -1.19
C PHE A 296 6.14 -4.70 -0.90
N VAL A 297 5.34 -4.48 -1.94
CA VAL A 297 3.88 -4.45 -1.84
C VAL A 297 3.30 -5.71 -2.48
N PHE A 298 2.64 -6.54 -1.69
CA PHE A 298 1.88 -7.69 -2.20
C PHE A 298 0.70 -7.23 -3.06
N GLN A 299 0.46 -7.96 -4.14
CA GLN A 299 -0.71 -7.79 -4.98
C GLN A 299 -1.95 -8.36 -4.29
N THR A 300 -3.03 -7.60 -4.38
CA THR A 300 -4.34 -7.99 -3.86
C THR A 300 -5.14 -8.78 -4.89
N VAL A 301 -6.18 -9.47 -4.41
CA VAL A 301 -7.13 -10.16 -5.30
C VAL A 301 -7.80 -9.16 -6.25
N SER A 302 -8.04 -7.92 -5.80
CA SER A 302 -8.53 -6.84 -6.66
C SER A 302 -7.56 -6.50 -7.79
N ASP A 303 -6.26 -6.37 -7.51
CA ASP A 303 -5.25 -6.02 -8.52
C ASP A 303 -5.15 -7.11 -9.59
N TYR A 304 -5.24 -8.37 -9.17
CA TYR A 304 -5.28 -9.50 -10.09
C TYR A 304 -6.53 -9.51 -10.96
N LEU A 305 -7.71 -9.27 -10.38
CA LEU A 305 -8.98 -9.22 -11.12
C LEU A 305 -8.99 -8.07 -12.12
N ASP A 306 -8.40 -6.93 -11.77
CA ASP A 306 -8.24 -5.80 -12.69
C ASP A 306 -7.43 -6.25 -13.92
N ARG A 307 -6.24 -6.82 -13.75
CA ARG A 307 -5.42 -7.24 -14.90
C ARG A 307 -6.05 -8.36 -15.73
N MET A 308 -6.83 -9.24 -15.12
CA MET A 308 -7.37 -10.43 -15.78
C MET A 308 -8.70 -10.21 -16.49
N LEU A 309 -9.58 -9.34 -15.99
CA LEU A 309 -10.91 -9.13 -16.56
C LEU A 309 -10.92 -7.99 -17.60
N PRO A 310 -11.34 -8.25 -18.86
CA PRO A 310 -11.57 -7.21 -19.86
C PRO A 310 -12.57 -6.16 -19.35
N LEU A 311 -12.40 -4.89 -19.74
CA LEU A 311 -13.27 -3.78 -19.30
C LEU A 311 -14.77 -4.04 -19.56
N SER A 312 -15.11 -4.73 -20.64
CA SER A 312 -16.48 -5.11 -21.00
C SER A 312 -17.13 -6.07 -20.00
N GLU A 313 -16.32 -6.88 -19.31
CA GLU A 313 -16.77 -7.94 -18.39
C GLU A 313 -16.76 -7.48 -16.92
N ARG A 314 -16.33 -6.25 -16.66
CA ARG A 314 -16.29 -5.65 -15.32
C ARG A 314 -17.65 -5.03 -14.95
N SER A 315 -18.02 -5.14 -13.66
CA SER A 315 -19.19 -4.45 -13.11
C SER A 315 -19.08 -2.93 -13.29
N SER A 316 -20.21 -2.22 -13.37
CA SER A 316 -20.25 -0.78 -13.72
C SER A 316 -19.40 0.10 -12.80
N SER A 317 -19.28 -0.26 -11.51
CA SER A 317 -18.40 0.41 -10.54
C SER A 317 -16.90 0.20 -10.79
N HIS A 318 -16.52 -0.82 -11.58
CA HIS A 318 -15.14 -1.22 -11.88
C HIS A 318 -14.76 -1.09 -13.38
N ARG A 319 -15.59 -0.42 -14.20
CA ARG A 319 -15.39 -0.21 -15.66
C ARG A 319 -14.42 0.94 -16.05
N ARG A 320 -13.71 1.56 -15.10
CA ARG A 320 -12.79 2.65 -15.45
C ARG A 320 -11.62 2.10 -16.27
N PRO A 321 -11.25 2.72 -17.40
CA PRO A 321 -10.18 2.22 -18.25
C PRO A 321 -8.85 2.23 -17.49
N CYS A 322 -8.17 1.08 -17.52
CA CYS A 322 -6.80 0.91 -17.06
C CYS A 322 -5.88 1.76 -17.95
N ARG A 323 -5.04 2.61 -17.35
CA ARG A 323 -3.97 3.35 -18.03
C ARG A 323 -2.98 2.34 -18.62
N THR A 324 -2.84 2.29 -19.95
CA THR A 324 -2.05 1.30 -20.68
C THR A 324 -0.54 1.58 -20.73
N LEU A 325 0.20 0.47 -20.60
CA LEU A 325 1.55 0.08 -21.05
C LEU A 325 2.82 0.64 -20.34
N PRO A 326 3.79 -0.26 -20.02
CA PRO A 326 5.00 0.02 -19.25
C PRO A 326 6.16 0.44 -20.17
N GLY A 327 6.62 1.67 -19.99
CA GLY A 327 7.81 2.20 -20.64
C GLY A 327 7.93 3.67 -20.33
N LEU A 328 9.00 4.05 -19.64
CA LEU A 328 9.41 5.40 -19.24
C LEU A 328 8.81 6.06 -17.97
N TYR A 329 7.95 5.41 -17.20
CA TYR A 329 7.48 5.92 -15.88
C TYR A 329 7.61 4.90 -14.75
N ALA A 330 8.76 4.23 -14.64
CA ALA A 330 9.04 3.23 -13.61
C ALA A 330 9.29 3.79 -12.19
N GLN A 331 8.80 4.98 -11.82
CA GLN A 331 9.08 5.51 -10.47
C GLN A 331 7.92 6.10 -9.69
N TYR A 332 6.81 6.53 -10.27
CA TYR A 332 5.70 7.00 -9.45
C TYR A 332 4.36 6.75 -10.16
N ASP A 333 3.42 6.21 -9.38
CA ASP A 333 1.99 6.10 -9.67
C ASP A 333 1.57 4.84 -10.47
N GLN A 334 1.10 3.78 -9.78
CA GLN A 334 -0.33 3.37 -9.73
C GLN A 334 -0.57 2.42 -8.56
N ALA A 335 -0.43 2.95 -7.36
CA ALA A 335 -1.00 2.32 -6.18
C ALA A 335 -2.51 2.65 -6.19
N GLY A 336 -3.38 1.64 -6.09
CA GLY A 336 -4.78 1.91 -5.73
C GLY A 336 -4.79 2.80 -4.50
N LYS A 337 -5.70 3.77 -4.39
CA LYS A 337 -5.69 4.77 -3.30
C LYS A 337 -5.48 4.08 -1.95
N HIS A 338 -4.23 4.08 -1.47
CA HIS A 338 -3.90 3.68 -0.12
C HIS A 338 -4.24 4.88 0.73
N TRP A 339 -5.27 4.72 1.55
CA TRP A 339 -5.59 5.69 2.59
C TRP A 339 -4.55 5.50 3.69
N TYR A 340 -3.41 6.15 3.53
CA TYR A 340 -2.39 6.24 4.55
C TYR A 340 -2.77 7.37 5.50
N ALA A 341 -3.19 7.00 6.71
CA ALA A 341 -3.20 7.88 7.86
C ALA A 341 -2.12 7.33 8.82
N PRO A 342 -1.00 8.05 9.03
CA PRO A 342 0.16 7.54 9.77
C PRO A 342 -0.13 7.12 11.21
N ASN A 343 -1.23 7.60 11.80
CA ASN A 343 -1.61 7.36 13.18
C ASN A 343 -2.97 6.64 13.25
N LYS A 344 -2.97 5.36 13.64
CA LYS A 344 -4.20 4.55 13.85
C LYS A 344 -4.93 4.87 15.16
N PHE A 345 -4.30 5.66 16.03
CA PHE A 345 -4.83 6.08 17.32
C PHE A 345 -4.81 7.61 17.34
N GLU A 346 -5.97 8.24 17.21
CA GLU A 346 -6.09 9.70 17.39
C GLU A 346 -6.19 10.05 18.88
N ALA A 347 -5.68 11.24 19.23
CA ALA A 347 -5.85 11.82 20.56
C ALA A 347 -7.19 12.57 20.66
N TYR A 348 -8.31 11.86 20.45
CA TYR A 348 -9.65 12.40 20.70
C TYR A 348 -10.45 11.42 21.57
N GLY A 349 -11.36 11.95 22.38
CA GLY A 349 -12.26 11.20 23.25
C GLY A 349 -13.72 11.48 22.92
N GLU A 350 -14.60 11.21 23.89
CA GLU A 350 -16.04 11.37 23.71
C GLU A 350 -16.43 12.85 23.53
N GLU A 351 -15.69 13.79 24.13
CA GLU A 351 -15.95 15.23 24.03
C GLU A 351 -15.85 15.73 22.57
N GLU A 352 -14.79 15.34 21.85
CA GLU A 352 -14.64 15.70 20.44
C GLU A 352 -15.70 15.02 19.57
N ILE A 353 -16.06 13.77 19.87
CA ILE A 353 -17.12 13.04 19.17
C ILE A 353 -18.46 13.77 19.36
N GLU A 354 -18.79 14.17 20.59
CA GLU A 354 -20.00 14.93 20.92
C GLU A 354 -20.02 16.28 20.20
N ALA A 355 -18.90 17.00 20.15
CA ALA A 355 -18.80 18.28 19.44
C ALA A 355 -19.07 18.13 17.93
N VAL A 356 -18.57 17.06 17.29
CA VAL A 356 -18.86 16.73 15.89
C VAL A 356 -20.33 16.35 15.71
N VAL A 357 -20.87 15.50 16.59
CA VAL A 357 -22.27 15.09 16.55
C VAL A 357 -23.21 16.29 16.72
N GLU A 358 -22.87 17.24 17.59
CA GLU A 358 -23.61 18.48 17.76
C GLU A 358 -23.62 19.31 16.47
N CYS A 359 -22.46 19.48 15.80
CA CYS A 359 -22.40 20.14 14.48
C CYS A 359 -23.30 19.46 13.45
N LEU A 360 -23.31 18.13 13.42
CA LEU A 360 -24.15 17.35 12.50
C LEU A 360 -25.65 17.49 12.82
N ARG A 361 -26.01 17.58 14.11
CA ARG A 361 -27.39 17.71 14.58
C ARG A 361 -27.94 19.12 14.44
N ASP A 362 -27.10 20.15 14.55
CA ASP A 362 -27.50 21.56 14.37
C ASP A 362 -28.00 21.86 12.95
N GLY A 363 -27.68 20.98 11.98
CA GLY A 363 -28.16 21.07 10.61
C GLY A 363 -27.50 22.19 9.79
N PHE A 364 -26.51 22.87 10.36
CA PHE A 364 -25.75 23.94 9.73
C PHE A 364 -24.29 23.50 9.50
N LEU A 365 -24.03 22.96 8.32
CA LEU A 365 -22.72 22.39 7.95
C LEU A 365 -21.78 23.41 7.25
N ALA A 366 -22.21 24.67 7.09
CA ALA A 366 -21.41 25.74 6.52
C ALA A 366 -20.64 26.51 7.61
N PRO A 367 -19.64 27.35 7.26
CA PRO A 367 -18.98 28.22 8.21
C PRO A 367 -19.98 29.04 9.03
N GLY A 368 -19.89 28.94 10.35
CA GLY A 368 -20.85 29.51 11.30
C GLY A 368 -20.21 29.82 12.66
N PRO A 369 -20.99 29.96 13.74
CA PRO A 369 -20.47 30.38 15.05
C PRO A 369 -19.32 29.53 15.58
N LYS A 370 -19.33 28.21 15.32
CA LYS A 370 -18.23 27.31 15.69
C LYS A 370 -16.95 27.57 14.91
N THR A 371 -17.05 27.95 13.63
CA THR A 371 -15.90 28.37 12.82
C THR A 371 -15.34 29.70 13.31
N GLU A 372 -16.20 30.69 13.59
CA GLU A 372 -15.77 32.00 14.12
C GLU A 372 -15.09 31.85 15.50
N ALA A 373 -15.60 30.95 16.35
CA ALA A 373 -14.97 30.64 17.63
C ALA A 373 -13.58 29.99 17.44
N PHE A 374 -13.47 29.02 16.53
CA PHE A 374 -12.22 28.37 16.21
C PHE A 374 -11.18 29.34 15.64
N GLU A 375 -11.58 30.20 14.70
CA GLU A 375 -10.72 31.26 14.14
C GLU A 375 -10.17 32.16 15.23
N ARG A 376 -11.00 32.57 16.20
CA ARG A 376 -10.57 33.40 17.33
C ARG A 376 -9.59 32.67 18.23
N SER A 377 -9.86 31.42 18.60
CA SER A 377 -8.97 30.65 19.47
C SER A 377 -7.59 30.44 18.83
N VAL A 378 -7.54 30.17 17.52
CA VAL A 378 -6.26 30.03 16.81
C VAL A 378 -5.55 31.38 16.67
N CYS A 379 -6.28 32.47 16.40
CA CYS A 379 -5.72 33.83 16.43
C CYS A 379 -5.05 34.16 17.77
N GLU A 380 -5.75 33.91 18.88
CA GLU A 380 -5.23 34.13 20.23
C GLU A 380 -3.97 33.30 20.49
N LEU A 381 -3.95 32.03 20.04
CA LEU A 381 -2.80 31.14 20.18
C LEU A 381 -1.56 31.65 19.43
N PHE A 382 -1.73 32.12 18.20
CA PHE A 382 -0.64 32.65 17.37
C PHE A 382 -0.34 34.14 17.62
N GLY A 383 -1.15 34.83 18.43
CA GLY A 383 -1.03 36.27 18.68
C GLY A 383 -1.31 37.11 17.43
N LYS A 384 -2.40 36.79 16.73
CA LYS A 384 -2.82 37.42 15.47
C LYS A 384 -4.17 38.14 15.68
N ASP A 385 -4.40 39.22 14.95
CA ASP A 385 -5.61 40.04 15.09
C ASP A 385 -6.79 39.46 14.30
N TYR A 386 -6.48 38.81 13.17
CA TYR A 386 -7.48 38.25 12.26
C TYR A 386 -7.12 36.83 11.83
N GLY A 387 -8.15 36.02 11.64
CA GLY A 387 -8.05 34.65 11.17
C GLY A 387 -9.19 34.34 10.21
N LEU A 388 -8.87 33.65 9.12
CA LEU A 388 -9.87 33.14 8.19
C LEU A 388 -9.61 31.66 7.93
N MET A 389 -10.60 30.84 8.24
CA MET A 389 -10.67 29.44 7.85
C MET A 389 -10.96 29.35 6.34
N VAL A 390 -10.09 28.62 5.64
CA VAL A 390 -10.18 28.36 4.21
C VAL A 390 -10.08 26.86 3.94
N ASN A 391 -10.45 26.47 2.73
CA ASN A 391 -10.59 25.06 2.34
C ASN A 391 -9.25 24.32 2.09
N SER A 392 -8.13 25.04 1.94
CA SER A 392 -6.81 24.45 1.66
C SER A 392 -5.65 25.29 2.20
N GLY A 393 -4.54 24.67 2.63
CA GLY A 393 -3.28 25.37 2.89
C GLY A 393 -2.76 26.13 1.66
N SER A 394 -2.95 25.57 0.47
CA SER A 394 -2.66 26.27 -0.80
C SER A 394 -3.55 27.49 -1.03
N SER A 395 -4.84 27.43 -0.65
CA SER A 395 -5.75 28.57 -0.70
C SER A 395 -5.32 29.62 0.32
N ALA A 396 -4.85 29.18 1.48
CA ALA A 396 -4.32 30.05 2.52
C ALA A 396 -3.14 30.87 1.98
N ASN A 397 -2.18 30.17 1.38
CA ASN A 397 -1.02 30.76 0.72
C ASN A 397 -1.41 31.68 -0.42
N LEU A 398 -2.31 31.25 -1.31
CA LEU A 398 -2.71 32.04 -2.47
C LEU A 398 -3.43 33.33 -2.07
N ILE A 399 -4.39 33.26 -1.13
CA ILE A 399 -5.13 34.44 -0.66
C ILE A 399 -4.20 35.42 0.03
N ALA A 400 -3.33 34.92 0.91
CA ALA A 400 -2.36 35.78 1.59
C ALA A 400 -1.36 36.40 0.59
N LEU A 401 -0.86 35.68 -0.41
CA LEU A 401 -0.01 36.25 -1.46
C LEU A 401 -0.72 37.34 -2.27
N ASN A 402 -1.97 37.10 -2.68
CA ASN A 402 -2.76 38.10 -3.41
C ASN A 402 -2.99 39.36 -2.57
N ALA A 403 -3.09 39.21 -1.25
CA ALA A 403 -3.28 40.32 -0.34
C ALA A 403 -2.04 41.23 -0.19
N PHE A 404 -0.83 40.68 -0.33
CA PHE A 404 0.43 41.45 -0.27
C PHE A 404 0.75 42.19 -1.58
N GLY A 405 0.04 41.89 -2.68
CA GLY A 405 0.17 42.63 -3.93
C GLY A 405 1.54 42.50 -4.60
N PHE A 406 2.16 41.31 -4.50
CA PHE A 406 3.45 41.02 -5.12
C PHE A 406 3.44 41.28 -6.63
N ARG A 407 4.62 41.65 -7.15
CA ARG A 407 4.83 41.96 -8.55
C ARG A 407 5.83 40.96 -9.16
N PRO A 408 5.71 40.65 -10.46
CA PRO A 408 6.73 39.88 -11.15
C PRO A 408 8.11 40.50 -10.97
N GLY A 409 9.09 39.68 -10.58
CA GLY A 409 10.47 40.11 -10.28
C GLY A 409 10.76 40.45 -8.82
N ASP A 410 9.74 40.50 -7.95
CA ASP A 410 9.94 40.52 -6.50
C ASP A 410 10.67 39.24 -6.04
N GLU A 411 11.42 39.32 -4.93
CA GLU A 411 12.11 38.18 -4.33
C GLU A 411 11.54 37.80 -2.97
N VAL A 412 11.41 36.51 -2.70
CA VAL A 412 11.00 35.97 -1.40
C VAL A 412 12.04 34.98 -0.92
N VAL A 413 12.63 35.26 0.24
CA VAL A 413 13.61 34.35 0.86
C VAL A 413 12.86 33.20 1.53
N THR A 414 13.22 31.96 1.22
CA THR A 414 12.62 30.75 1.79
C THR A 414 13.65 29.61 1.93
N ALA A 415 13.30 28.54 2.63
CA ALA A 415 14.17 27.39 2.82
C ALA A 415 14.21 26.49 1.56
N ALA A 416 15.37 25.92 1.23
CA ALA A 416 15.49 24.91 0.18
C ALA A 416 14.73 23.62 0.55
N CYS A 417 14.75 23.26 1.83
CA CYS A 417 13.91 22.21 2.40
C CYS A 417 12.54 22.81 2.77
N THR A 418 11.63 22.88 1.78
CA THR A 418 10.27 23.42 1.96
C THR A 418 9.25 22.67 1.09
N PHE A 419 7.96 22.96 1.28
CA PHE A 419 6.89 22.36 0.50
C PHE A 419 6.72 23.04 -0.86
N SER A 420 6.31 22.27 -1.89
CA SER A 420 6.00 22.82 -3.21
C SER A 420 4.89 23.87 -3.21
N THR A 421 4.02 23.86 -2.19
CA THR A 421 2.93 24.83 -1.98
C THR A 421 3.40 26.20 -1.49
N VAL A 422 4.67 26.35 -1.12
CA VAL A 422 5.32 27.66 -0.92
C VAL A 422 5.85 28.17 -2.26
N VAL A 423 6.55 27.31 -3.02
CA VAL A 423 7.24 27.68 -4.26
C VAL A 423 6.28 27.91 -5.43
N ALA A 424 5.28 27.04 -5.62
CA ALA A 424 4.40 27.10 -6.78
C ALA A 424 3.58 28.40 -6.85
N PRO A 425 3.00 28.92 -5.74
CA PRO A 425 2.31 30.21 -5.77
C PRO A 425 3.23 31.41 -6.06
N LEU A 426 4.48 31.39 -5.56
CA LEU A 426 5.48 32.41 -5.89
C LEU A 426 5.75 32.41 -7.40
N ALA A 427 6.00 31.22 -7.98
CA ALA A 427 6.23 31.06 -9.41
C ALA A 427 5.02 31.51 -10.25
N GLN A 428 3.79 31.21 -9.82
CA GLN A 428 2.55 31.63 -10.50
C GLN A 428 2.39 33.15 -10.58
N LEU A 429 2.90 33.88 -9.57
CA LEU A 429 2.87 35.35 -9.52
C LEU A 429 4.11 35.99 -10.15
N GLY A 430 5.04 35.19 -10.70
CA GLY A 430 6.31 35.69 -11.25
C GLY A 430 7.28 36.19 -10.17
N VAL A 431 7.07 35.79 -8.92
CA VAL A 431 7.94 36.11 -7.78
C VAL A 431 9.07 35.09 -7.72
N THR A 432 10.30 35.55 -7.50
CA THR A 432 11.50 34.71 -7.48
C THR A 432 11.76 34.19 -6.08
N PRO A 433 11.70 32.86 -5.83
CA PRO A 433 12.14 32.30 -4.56
C PRO A 433 13.67 32.36 -4.46
N VAL A 434 14.18 32.91 -3.36
CA VAL A 434 15.60 32.89 -3.00
C VAL A 434 15.78 31.83 -1.92
N PHE A 435 16.41 30.71 -2.29
CA PHE A 435 16.54 29.55 -1.42
C PHE A 435 17.75 29.66 -0.49
N VAL A 436 17.53 29.32 0.78
CA VAL A 436 18.55 29.17 1.82
C VAL A 436 18.54 27.74 2.32
N ASP A 437 19.70 27.12 2.44
CA ASP A 437 19.79 25.75 2.95
C ASP A 437 19.48 25.68 4.45
N VAL A 438 19.09 24.50 4.93
CA VAL A 438 18.77 24.25 6.34
C VAL A 438 20.01 23.79 7.10
N GLU A 439 20.05 23.99 8.42
CA GLU A 439 21.09 23.38 9.24
C GLU A 439 20.80 21.89 9.48
N LEU A 440 21.86 21.08 9.42
CA LEU A 440 21.75 19.65 9.67
C LEU A 440 21.18 19.39 11.07
N GLY A 441 20.10 18.61 11.13
CA GLY A 441 19.43 18.24 12.38
C GLY A 441 18.41 19.26 12.90
N THR A 442 18.28 20.43 12.28
CA THR A 442 17.27 21.44 12.65
C THR A 442 16.14 21.55 11.62
N TYR A 443 16.38 21.16 10.36
CA TYR A 443 15.44 21.32 9.25
C TYR A 443 14.96 22.76 9.01
N VAL A 444 15.66 23.76 9.57
CA VAL A 444 15.40 25.19 9.37
C VAL A 444 16.72 25.93 9.06
N PRO A 445 16.70 27.01 8.26
CA PRO A 445 17.92 27.79 7.99
C PRO A 445 18.38 28.57 9.22
N SER A 446 19.68 28.88 9.27
CA SER A 446 20.22 29.80 10.28
C SER A 446 19.80 31.25 9.99
N VAL A 447 19.68 32.05 11.05
CA VAL A 447 19.34 33.48 10.94
C VAL A 447 20.34 34.21 10.05
N ASP A 448 21.63 33.89 10.17
CA ASP A 448 22.70 34.51 9.38
C ASP A 448 22.54 34.21 7.88
N ALA A 449 22.30 32.95 7.53
CA ALA A 449 22.12 32.56 6.13
C ALA A 449 20.87 33.21 5.50
N ILE A 450 19.80 33.40 6.28
CA ILE A 450 18.59 34.11 5.83
C ILE A 450 18.89 35.59 5.56
N ILE A 451 19.59 36.26 6.49
CA ILE A 451 19.92 37.67 6.36
C ILE A 451 20.88 37.91 5.19
N ASP A 452 21.85 37.03 4.98
CA ASP A 452 22.81 37.11 3.87
C ASP A 452 22.15 36.91 2.49
N ALA A 453 21.01 36.23 2.44
CA ALA A 453 20.23 36.02 1.22
C ALA A 453 19.35 37.22 0.84
N ILE A 454 19.20 38.22 1.71
CA ILE A 454 18.35 39.39 1.44
C ILE A 454 19.03 40.30 0.40
N THR A 455 18.26 40.68 -0.62
CA THR A 455 18.66 41.65 -1.64
C THR A 455 17.72 42.86 -1.63
N PRO A 456 18.04 43.95 -2.37
CA PRO A 456 17.12 45.07 -2.54
C PRO A 456 15.78 44.70 -3.21
N ARG A 457 15.67 43.54 -3.85
CA ARG A 457 14.42 43.02 -4.43
C ARG A 457 13.63 42.14 -3.45
N THR A 458 14.21 41.77 -2.31
CA THR A 458 13.54 40.94 -1.33
C THR A 458 12.42 41.72 -0.65
N VAL A 459 11.21 41.18 -0.72
CA VAL A 459 9.99 41.83 -0.19
C VAL A 459 9.36 41.07 0.98
N MET A 460 9.76 39.83 1.22
CA MET A 460 9.22 38.96 2.26
C MET A 460 10.21 37.85 2.61
N ILE A 461 10.20 37.42 3.87
CA ILE A 461 10.83 36.18 4.32
C ILE A 461 9.70 35.20 4.66
N TRP A 462 9.68 34.06 3.99
CA TRP A 462 8.63 33.06 4.15
C TRP A 462 9.26 31.69 4.44
N LEU A 463 9.14 31.22 5.68
CA LEU A 463 9.82 30.00 6.14
C LEU A 463 8.85 29.02 6.80
N PRO A 464 9.03 27.71 6.60
CA PRO A 464 8.26 26.70 7.30
C PRO A 464 8.78 26.43 8.72
N ASN A 465 7.84 26.18 9.64
CA ASN A 465 8.10 25.40 10.85
C ASN A 465 8.04 23.92 10.46
N LEU A 466 9.19 23.31 10.16
CA LEU A 466 9.27 22.00 9.52
C LEU A 466 9.56 20.88 10.55
N VAL A 467 8.73 19.83 10.58
CA VAL A 467 8.87 18.65 11.44
C VAL A 467 9.06 19.03 12.92
N GLY A 468 8.24 19.95 13.41
CA GLY A 468 8.30 20.43 14.80
C GLY A 468 9.41 21.46 15.09
N SER A 469 10.31 21.70 14.14
CA SER A 469 11.40 22.66 14.27
C SER A 469 10.95 24.06 13.85
N LYS A 470 11.38 25.07 14.59
CA LYS A 470 10.92 26.46 14.44
C LYS A 470 12.12 27.37 14.16
N PRO A 471 12.10 28.16 13.07
CA PRO A 471 13.10 29.21 12.85
C PRO A 471 13.15 30.18 14.04
N ASP A 472 14.32 30.76 14.29
CA ASP A 472 14.45 31.81 15.30
C ASP A 472 13.85 33.14 14.80
N TRP A 473 12.51 33.20 14.86
CA TRP A 473 11.71 34.32 14.39
C TRP A 473 11.95 35.61 15.17
N GLU A 474 12.33 35.52 16.45
CA GLU A 474 12.64 36.70 17.27
C GLU A 474 13.93 37.36 16.81
N SER A 475 14.99 36.56 16.63
CA SER A 475 16.26 37.06 16.10
C SER A 475 16.08 37.62 14.68
N LEU A 476 15.31 36.95 13.81
CA LEU A 476 14.99 37.48 12.48
C LEU A 476 14.29 38.83 12.56
N ARG A 477 13.25 38.96 13.40
CA ARG A 477 12.51 40.21 13.56
C ARG A 477 13.39 41.36 14.04
N GLN A 478 14.39 41.09 14.88
CA GLN A 478 15.35 42.11 15.34
C GLN A 478 16.32 42.55 14.23
N ARG A 479 16.55 41.71 13.23
CA ARG A 479 17.55 41.91 12.17
C ARG A 479 16.97 42.45 10.86
N THR A 480 15.65 42.39 10.66
CA THR A 480 15.00 42.87 9.43
C THR A 480 13.62 43.49 9.69
N SER A 481 13.30 44.53 8.90
CA SER A 481 11.97 45.13 8.85
C SER A 481 11.08 44.51 7.77
N LEU A 482 11.58 43.54 7.01
CA LEU A 482 10.78 42.82 6.03
C LEU A 482 9.62 42.09 6.72
N PRO A 483 8.46 41.99 6.06
CA PRO A 483 7.39 41.11 6.51
C PRO A 483 7.90 39.68 6.71
N LEU A 484 7.48 39.04 7.79
CA LEU A 484 7.77 37.65 8.11
C LEU A 484 6.51 36.81 8.01
N TRP A 485 6.57 35.78 7.17
CA TRP A 485 5.49 34.81 7.00
C TRP A 485 5.93 33.45 7.54
N GLU A 486 5.26 33.02 8.59
CA GLU A 486 5.40 31.69 9.17
C GLU A 486 4.49 30.68 8.45
N ASP A 487 5.07 29.68 7.79
CA ASP A 487 4.32 28.52 7.36
C ASP A 487 4.29 27.49 8.49
N SER A 488 3.20 27.49 9.25
CA SER A 488 2.96 26.64 10.41
C SER A 488 2.06 25.45 10.06
N CYS A 489 2.00 25.02 8.80
CA CYS A 489 1.13 23.92 8.40
C CYS A 489 1.49 22.59 9.07
N ASP A 490 2.77 22.33 9.30
CA ASP A 490 3.24 21.07 9.89
C ASP A 490 3.25 21.08 11.42
N THR A 491 3.23 22.25 12.05
CA THR A 491 3.35 22.38 13.52
C THR A 491 2.55 23.57 14.00
N ILE A 492 1.78 23.43 15.08
CA ILE A 492 1.10 24.56 15.72
C ILE A 492 2.02 25.15 16.77
N THR A 493 2.39 26.42 16.63
CA THR A 493 3.28 27.10 17.58
C THR A 493 2.76 28.49 17.94
N LYS A 494 3.22 29.03 19.07
CA LYS A 494 2.97 30.42 19.44
C LYS A 494 4.09 31.31 18.90
N THR A 495 3.80 32.06 17.83
CA THR A 495 4.76 32.98 17.19
C THR A 495 4.10 34.34 16.91
N SER A 496 4.03 35.20 17.92
CA SER A 496 3.41 36.52 17.79
C SER A 496 4.21 37.51 16.95
N VAL A 497 5.51 37.28 16.76
CA VAL A 497 6.44 38.21 16.08
C VAL A 497 6.36 38.21 14.55
N THR A 498 5.71 37.21 13.96
CA THR A 498 5.48 37.12 12.51
C THR A 498 4.27 37.96 12.09
N ASP A 499 4.24 38.45 10.85
CA ASP A 499 3.12 39.28 10.36
C ASP A 499 1.98 38.42 9.82
N VAL A 500 2.34 37.26 9.26
CA VAL A 500 1.43 36.29 8.66
C VAL A 500 1.77 34.91 9.21
N SER A 501 0.73 34.11 9.45
CA SER A 501 0.91 32.68 9.67
C SER A 501 -0.12 31.91 8.86
N THR A 502 0.31 30.81 8.26
CA THR A 502 -0.58 29.85 7.59
C THR A 502 -0.50 28.52 8.31
N THR A 503 -1.65 28.01 8.74
CA THR A 503 -1.73 26.80 9.57
C THR A 503 -2.72 25.83 8.94
N SER A 504 -2.36 24.56 8.79
CA SER A 504 -3.22 23.55 8.20
C SER A 504 -3.80 22.61 9.26
N PHE A 505 -5.03 22.18 9.03
CA PHE A 505 -5.80 21.24 9.84
C PHE A 505 -6.15 19.97 9.03
N TYR A 506 -5.27 19.61 8.08
CA TYR A 506 -5.38 18.38 7.31
C TYR A 506 -5.18 17.13 8.19
N ALA A 507 -5.71 15.99 7.74
CA ALA A 507 -5.79 14.75 8.52
C ALA A 507 -4.43 14.22 9.01
N SER A 508 -3.32 14.58 8.37
CA SER A 508 -1.97 14.16 8.78
C SER A 508 -1.23 15.19 9.65
N HIS A 509 -1.82 16.33 9.98
CA HIS A 509 -1.21 17.36 10.82
C HIS A 509 -1.59 17.22 12.29
N MET A 510 -0.99 18.05 13.14
CA MET A 510 -1.13 18.02 14.60
C MET A 510 -2.57 18.13 15.10
N VAL A 511 -3.43 18.86 14.40
CA VAL A 511 -4.86 18.99 14.69
C VAL A 511 -5.62 18.82 13.38
N THR A 512 -6.71 18.06 13.38
CA THR A 512 -7.55 17.86 12.20
C THR A 512 -8.96 18.42 12.40
N ALA A 513 -9.51 19.03 11.35
CA ALA A 513 -10.90 19.47 11.31
C ALA A 513 -11.85 18.44 10.66
N GLY A 514 -11.43 17.17 10.53
CA GLY A 514 -12.32 16.03 10.25
C GLY A 514 -12.93 15.95 8.85
N THR A 515 -12.38 16.64 7.85
CA THR A 515 -12.92 16.64 6.48
C THR A 515 -11.90 16.12 5.47
N CYS A 516 -12.39 15.57 4.36
CA CYS A 516 -11.59 15.05 3.24
C CYS A 516 -10.91 16.16 2.40
N HIS A 517 -11.03 17.43 2.81
CA HIS A 517 -10.53 18.61 2.11
C HIS A 517 -9.64 19.41 3.07
N TYR A 518 -8.56 19.99 2.52
CA TYR A 518 -7.37 20.51 3.20
C TYR A 518 -7.58 21.73 4.14
N HIS A 519 -8.53 21.78 5.07
CA HIS A 519 -8.77 23.02 5.83
C HIS A 519 -7.51 23.67 6.42
N ALA A 520 -7.42 24.98 6.31
CA ALA A 520 -6.30 25.77 6.81
C ALA A 520 -6.79 27.14 7.28
N LEU A 521 -6.08 27.76 8.20
CA LEU A 521 -6.27 29.17 8.54
C LEU A 521 -5.18 30.03 7.90
N ILE A 522 -5.59 31.22 7.46
CA ILE A 522 -4.69 32.36 7.28
C ILE A 522 -4.86 33.23 8.51
N LEU A 523 -3.76 33.55 9.18
CA LEU A 523 -3.73 34.40 10.36
C LEU A 523 -2.85 35.62 10.10
N LEU A 524 -3.29 36.79 10.54
CA LEU A 524 -2.69 38.07 10.16
C LEU A 524 -2.62 39.04 11.33
N VAL A 525 -1.52 39.78 11.40
CA VAL A 525 -1.37 40.94 12.29
C VAL A 525 -1.85 42.21 11.58
N ALA A 526 -2.63 43.03 12.27
CA ALA A 526 -3.15 44.32 11.82
C ALA A 526 -2.04 45.38 11.80
N LYS A 527 -1.08 45.28 10.87
CA LYS A 527 -0.09 46.34 10.64
C LYS A 527 -0.15 46.86 9.21
N ASN A 528 -0.96 47.91 9.04
CA ASN A 528 -0.89 49.03 8.08
C ASN A 528 -0.64 48.79 6.58
N ARG A 529 -0.66 47.58 6.04
CA ARG A 529 -0.43 47.38 4.59
C ARG A 529 -1.27 46.35 3.89
N ILE A 530 -2.34 45.85 4.52
CA ILE A 530 -3.18 44.88 3.83
C ILE A 530 -4.59 45.44 3.66
N SER A 531 -4.97 45.70 2.40
CA SER A 531 -6.33 46.01 1.93
C SER A 531 -7.34 44.86 2.22
N LEU A 532 -6.94 43.88 3.03
CA LEU A 532 -7.67 42.67 3.36
C LEU A 532 -8.95 42.93 4.15
N THR A 533 -9.02 43.97 4.98
CA THR A 533 -10.28 44.33 5.66
C THR A 533 -11.40 44.60 4.64
N PHE A 534 -11.05 45.14 3.46
CA PHE A 534 -11.96 45.35 2.33
C PHE A 534 -12.27 44.07 1.53
N PHE A 535 -11.36 43.09 1.56
CA PHE A 535 -11.50 41.81 0.86
C PHE A 535 -12.30 40.78 1.69
N PHE A 536 -12.07 40.72 3.00
CA PHE A 536 -12.78 39.88 3.96
C PHE A 536 -14.25 40.30 4.14
N SER A 537 -14.57 41.59 3.99
CA SER A 537 -15.98 42.05 4.01
C SER A 537 -16.76 41.65 2.74
N ARG A 538 -16.08 41.53 1.58
CA ARG A 538 -16.70 41.14 0.30
C ARG A 538 -16.82 39.63 0.07
N PHE A 539 -15.95 38.79 0.64
CA PHE A 539 -16.11 37.33 0.52
C PHE A 539 -17.14 36.74 1.49
N ASN A 540 -17.63 37.52 2.46
CA ASN A 540 -18.76 37.20 3.33
C ASN A 540 -20.14 37.21 2.61
N PHE A 541 -20.17 37.18 1.27
CA PHE A 541 -21.39 37.20 0.44
C PHE A 541 -22.33 35.99 0.65
N PHE A 542 -21.93 35.01 1.47
CA PHE A 542 -22.77 33.87 1.86
C PHE A 542 -22.95 33.75 3.39
N ARG A 543 -23.20 34.86 4.11
CA ARG A 543 -23.97 34.77 5.36
C ARG A 543 -25.42 34.38 5.00
N TRP A 544 -25.68 33.08 4.86
CA TRP A 544 -27.03 32.55 4.81
C TRP A 544 -27.73 32.91 6.12
N ARG A 545 -28.57 33.93 6.08
CA ARG A 545 -29.27 34.44 7.26
C ARG A 545 -30.35 33.45 7.70
N ARG A 546 -30.31 33.00 8.95
CA ARG A 546 -31.56 32.70 9.68
C ARG A 546 -32.27 34.04 9.91
N ARG A 547 -33.59 34.08 9.77
CA ARG A 547 -34.38 35.15 10.40
C ARG A 547 -34.05 35.13 11.89
N ASP A 548 -33.94 36.30 12.51
CA ASP A 548 -33.93 36.34 13.97
C ASP A 548 -35.23 35.74 14.53
N ASP A 549 -35.27 35.45 15.83
CA ASP A 549 -36.43 34.85 16.49
C ASP A 549 -37.71 35.70 16.37
N ASN A 550 -37.60 36.93 15.85
CA ASN A 550 -38.69 37.88 15.61
C ASN A 550 -39.04 38.06 14.11
N GLY A 551 -38.34 37.42 13.18
CA GLY A 551 -38.73 37.31 11.79
C GLY A 551 -38.39 38.47 10.86
N GLU A 552 -37.60 39.47 11.27
CA GLU A 552 -37.34 40.69 10.46
C GLU A 552 -36.05 40.64 9.62
N ARG A 553 -36.10 41.23 8.41
CA ARG A 553 -34.96 41.38 7.51
C ARG A 553 -34.34 42.78 7.68
N ARG A 554 -33.11 42.88 8.19
CA ARG A 554 -32.34 44.14 8.12
C ARG A 554 -31.55 44.26 6.81
N GLU A 555 -31.87 45.21 5.94
CA GLU A 555 -31.08 45.42 4.71
C GLU A 555 -29.68 45.97 5.00
N PHE A 556 -28.70 45.57 4.19
CA PHE A 556 -27.26 45.81 4.34
C PHE A 556 -26.84 47.24 3.95
N HIS A 557 -27.78 48.19 3.85
CA HIS A 557 -27.54 49.46 3.14
C HIS A 557 -27.04 50.61 4.04
N GLU A 558 -27.13 50.50 5.37
CA GLU A 558 -26.82 51.62 6.27
C GLU A 558 -25.35 51.66 6.75
N GLU A 559 -24.60 50.56 6.75
CA GLU A 559 -23.22 50.53 7.29
C GLU A 559 -22.13 50.95 6.28
N MET A 560 -22.47 51.16 5.00
CA MET A 560 -21.49 51.53 3.95
C MET A 560 -21.26 53.04 3.79
N GLN A 561 -22.00 53.91 4.49
CA GLN A 561 -21.86 55.37 4.31
C GLN A 561 -20.75 56.02 5.14
N ASN A 562 -20.10 55.31 6.08
CA ASN A 562 -19.17 55.93 7.04
C ASN A 562 -17.71 55.46 6.94
N VAL A 563 -17.28 54.84 5.83
CA VAL A 563 -15.89 54.43 5.66
C VAL A 563 -15.36 54.94 4.32
N SER A 564 -15.02 56.23 4.29
CA SER A 564 -14.25 56.90 3.23
C SER A 564 -12.78 56.97 3.62
#